data_AF-A0A1F8WTJ0-F1
#
_entry.id   AF-A0A1F8WTJ0-F1
#
_cell.length_a   1.000
_cell.length_b   1.000
_cell.length_c   1.000
_cell.angle_alpha   90.00
_cell.angle_beta   90.00
_cell.angle_gamma   90.00
#
_symmetry.space_group_name_H-M   'P 1'
#
loop_
_entity.id
_entity.type
_entity.pdbx_description
1 polymer ?
#
loop_
_entity_poly.entity_id
_entity_poly.type
_entity_poly.pdbx_seq_one_letter_code
_entity_poly.pdbx_strand_id
1 'polypeptide(L)'
;MIIGIGTDIVSIPRIEKAVERFGDRFINKVFTDKEAIVCKAKKDQASHLAARFAAKEAVLKALGTGISSGIGFKDVEVARVQGKRPEIILHGIGK
;
A
#
# COMPACT_ATOMS: atom_id res chain seq x y z
N MET A 1 -15.21 -11.76 -16.62
CA MET A 1 -15.50 -10.33 -16.92
C MET A 1 -14.62 -9.48 -16.02
N ILE A 2 -13.95 -8.46 -16.55
CA ILE A 2 -13.13 -7.53 -15.75
C ILE A 2 -14.06 -6.44 -15.21
N ILE A 3 -14.04 -6.19 -13.89
CA ILE A 3 -14.90 -5.20 -13.23
C ILE A 3 -14.26 -3.80 -13.13
N GLY A 4 -12.94 -3.73 -13.23
CA GLY A 4 -12.18 -2.49 -13.19
C GLY A 4 -10.68 -2.74 -13.31
N ILE A 5 -9.94 -1.71 -13.72
CA ILE A 5 -8.48 -1.75 -13.85
C ILE A 5 -7.88 -0.51 -13.19
N GLY A 6 -6.69 -0.64 -12.63
CA GLY A 6 -6.00 0.47 -12.00
C GLY A 6 -4.49 0.32 -12.12
N THR A 7 -3.83 1.46 -12.31
CA THR A 7 -2.38 1.56 -12.36
C THR A 7 -1.92 2.79 -11.59
N ASP A 8 -0.73 2.70 -11.00
CA ASP A 8 -0.14 3.80 -10.28
C ASP A 8 1.40 3.75 -10.32
N ILE A 9 2.03 4.92 -10.24
CA ILE A 9 3.48 5.07 -10.22
C ILE A 9 3.88 6.00 -9.07
N VAL A 10 4.84 5.54 -8.26
CA VAL A 10 5.27 6.24 -7.05
C VAL A 10 6.76 6.49 -7.08
N SER A 11 7.15 7.72 -6.79
CA SER A 11 8.54 8.11 -6.59
C SER A 11 9.04 7.61 -5.23
N ILE A 12 10.08 6.78 -5.21
CA ILE A 12 10.72 6.30 -3.97
C ILE A 12 11.21 7.49 -3.10
N PRO A 13 11.92 8.50 -3.64
CA PRO A 13 12.31 9.68 -2.85
C PRO A 13 11.14 10.44 -2.22
N ARG A 14 9.94 10.42 -2.83
CA ARG A 14 8.75 11.04 -2.23
C ARG A 14 8.30 10.29 -0.98
N ILE A 15 8.37 8.96 -1.00
CA ILE A 15 8.00 8.12 0.14
C ILE A 15 9.05 8.23 1.24
N GLU A 16 10.34 8.23 0.89
CA GLU A 16 11.44 8.47 1.82
C GLU A 16 11.25 9.78 2.58
N LYS A 17 11.06 10.90 1.86
CA LYS A 17 10.77 12.21 2.47
C LYS A 17 9.53 12.22 3.36
N ALA A 18 8.49 11.46 3.00
CA ALA A 18 7.30 11.36 3.84
C ALA A 18 7.57 10.59 5.14
N VAL A 19 8.37 9.52 5.07
CA VAL A 19 8.81 8.77 6.25
C VAL A 19 9.71 9.62 7.13
N GLU A 20 10.68 10.35 6.57
CA GLU A 20 11.55 11.26 7.32
C GLU A 20 10.75 12.36 8.02
N ARG A 21 9.79 12.97 7.31
CA ARG A 21 9.02 14.11 7.82
C ARG A 21 7.97 13.72 8.85
N PHE A 22 7.30 12.58 8.68
CA PHE A 22 6.11 12.22 9.47
C PHE A 22 6.28 10.93 10.28
N GLY A 23 7.36 10.17 10.06
CA GLY A 23 7.68 8.95 10.78
C GLY A 23 6.52 7.96 10.84
N ASP A 24 6.29 7.43 12.04
CA ASP A 24 5.23 6.45 12.29
C ASP A 24 3.82 6.99 12.03
N ARG A 25 3.59 8.32 12.06
CA ARG A 25 2.27 8.88 11.72
C ARG A 25 1.90 8.61 10.27
N PHE A 26 2.86 8.70 9.35
CA PHE A 26 2.63 8.34 7.94
C PHE A 26 2.46 6.83 7.79
N ILE A 27 3.34 6.05 8.42
CA ILE A 27 3.30 4.58 8.32
C ILE A 27 1.96 4.04 8.83
N ASN A 28 1.56 4.46 10.02
CA ASN A 28 0.32 4.04 10.68
C ASN A 28 -0.94 4.60 10.03
N LYS A 29 -0.83 5.54 9.09
CA LYS A 29 -1.98 6.02 8.30
C LYS A 29 -2.19 5.17 7.04
N VAL A 30 -1.11 4.66 6.44
CA VAL A 30 -1.14 4.09 5.08
C VAL A 30 -1.00 2.57 5.07
N PHE A 31 -0.19 2.01 5.96
CA PHE A 31 0.15 0.58 5.94
C PHE A 31 -0.56 -0.16 7.07
N THR A 32 -0.90 -1.43 6.84
CA THR A 32 -1.32 -2.32 7.92
C THR A 32 -0.11 -2.64 8.80
N ASP A 33 -0.36 -3.09 10.03
CA ASP A 33 0.72 -3.40 10.96
C ASP A 33 1.65 -4.50 10.41
N LYS A 34 1.07 -5.49 9.72
CA LYS A 34 1.82 -6.55 9.03
C LYS A 34 2.76 -5.99 7.97
N GLU A 35 2.28 -5.06 7.13
CA GLU A 35 3.11 -4.43 6.11
C GLU A 35 4.20 -3.57 6.73
N ALA A 36 3.87 -2.79 7.76
CA ALA A 36 4.82 -1.94 8.46
C ALA A 36 5.97 -2.76 9.06
N ILE A 37 5.67 -3.88 9.72
CA ILE A 37 6.66 -4.81 10.27
C ILE A 37 7.58 -5.34 9.17
N VAL A 38 6.99 -5.84 8.07
CA VAL A 38 7.76 -6.39 6.94
C VAL A 38 8.65 -5.34 6.30
N CYS A 39 8.17 -4.11 6.12
CA CYS A 39 8.94 -3.02 5.51
C CYS A 39 10.07 -2.53 6.43
N LYS A 40 9.81 -2.37 7.74
CA LYS A 40 10.81 -1.94 8.73
C LYS A 40 11.98 -2.92 8.84
N ALA A 41 11.75 -4.20 8.57
CA ALA A 41 12.80 -5.23 8.57
C ALA A 41 13.70 -5.22 7.31
N LYS A 42 13.47 -4.33 6.34
CA LYS A 42 14.24 -4.28 5.08
C LYS A 42 15.27 -3.16 5.11
N LYS A 43 16.46 -3.46 4.57
CA LYS A 43 17.55 -2.48 4.39
C LYS A 43 17.12 -1.27 3.55
N ASP A 44 16.32 -1.52 2.51
CA ASP A 44 15.74 -0.47 1.66
C ASP A 44 14.24 -0.29 1.95
N GLN A 45 13.94 0.19 3.16
CA GLN A 45 12.58 0.37 3.64
C GLN A 45 11.75 1.28 2.71
N ALA A 46 12.31 2.36 2.18
CA ALA A 46 11.60 3.33 1.36
C ALA A 46 11.07 2.71 0.05
N SER A 47 11.89 1.92 -0.66
CA SER A 47 11.44 1.22 -1.87
C SER A 47 10.33 0.22 -1.58
N HIS A 48 10.43 -0.51 -0.48
CA HIS A 48 9.41 -1.49 -0.07
C HIS A 48 8.08 -0.84 0.31
N LEU A 49 8.11 0.35 0.93
CA LEU A 49 6.92 1.14 1.22
C LEU A 49 6.33 1.74 -0.06
N ALA A 50 7.16 2.26 -0.97
CA ALA A 50 6.72 2.84 -2.22
C ALA A 50 6.00 1.84 -3.12
N ALA A 51 6.54 0.61 -3.24
CA ALA A 51 5.89 -0.45 -4.00
C ALA A 51 4.48 -0.79 -3.47
N ARG A 52 4.32 -0.81 -2.14
CA ARG A 52 3.02 -1.06 -1.51
C ARG A 52 2.07 0.12 -1.65
N PHE A 53 2.59 1.34 -1.53
CA PHE A 53 1.80 2.55 -1.77
C PHE A 53 1.21 2.54 -3.18
N ALA A 54 2.03 2.27 -4.19
CA ALA A 54 1.59 2.19 -5.59
C ALA A 54 0.55 1.08 -5.80
N ALA A 55 0.80 -0.11 -5.25
CA ALA A 55 -0.14 -1.22 -5.36
C ALA A 55 -1.49 -0.90 -4.69
N LYS A 56 -1.49 -0.26 -3.53
CA LYS A 56 -2.72 0.19 -2.85
C LYS A 56 -3.48 1.20 -3.71
N GLU A 57 -2.81 2.23 -4.24
CA GLU A 57 -3.48 3.21 -5.11
C GLU A 57 -4.01 2.57 -6.40
N ALA A 58 -3.28 1.64 -7.00
CA ALA A 58 -3.75 0.89 -8.17
C ALA A 58 -5.02 0.08 -7.86
N VAL A 59 -5.11 -0.58 -6.71
CA VAL A 59 -6.31 -1.31 -6.28
C VAL A 59 -7.47 -0.34 -6.05
N LEU A 60 -7.26 0.77 -5.35
CA LEU A 60 -8.31 1.78 -5.10
C LEU A 60 -8.86 2.38 -6.40
N LYS A 61 -8.01 2.54 -7.43
CA LYS A 61 -8.44 2.95 -8.77
C LYS A 61 -9.23 1.84 -9.48
N ALA A 62 -8.78 0.58 -9.36
CA ALA A 62 -9.48 -0.57 -9.94
C ALA A 62 -10.89 -0.78 -9.33
N LEU A 63 -11.07 -0.45 -8.04
CA LEU A 63 -12.37 -0.48 -7.37
C LEU A 63 -13.29 0.70 -7.76
N GLY A 64 -12.78 1.71 -8.46
CA GLY A 64 -13.53 2.89 -8.88
C GLY A 64 -13.87 3.88 -7.76
N THR A 65 -13.39 3.65 -6.54
CA THR A 65 -13.70 4.50 -5.37
C THR A 65 -12.64 5.57 -5.11
N GLY A 66 -11.38 5.33 -5.50
CA GLY A 66 -10.25 6.11 -4.99
C GLY A 66 -10.15 6.03 -3.45
N ILE A 67 -9.53 7.04 -2.81
CA ILE A 67 -9.56 7.22 -1.35
C ILE A 67 -10.84 7.99 -0.98
N SER A 68 -11.99 7.39 -1.23
CA SER A 68 -13.28 8.00 -0.93
C SER A 68 -14.30 6.91 -0.59
N SER A 69 -15.49 7.31 -0.16
CA SER A 69 -16.60 6.37 0.09
C SER A 69 -16.31 5.31 1.17
N GLY A 70 -15.46 5.65 2.15
CA GLY A 70 -15.17 4.80 3.31
C GLY A 70 -14.05 3.76 3.12
N ILE A 71 -13.53 3.58 1.91
CA ILE A 71 -12.35 2.72 1.65
C ILE A 71 -11.08 3.55 1.78
N GLY A 72 -10.16 3.09 2.63
CA GLY A 72 -8.86 3.71 2.89
C GLY A 72 -7.68 2.79 2.55
N PHE A 73 -6.47 3.33 2.70
CA PHE A 73 -5.25 2.59 2.40
C PHE A 73 -5.08 1.29 3.20
N LYS A 74 -5.59 1.23 4.44
CA LYS A 74 -5.49 0.02 5.28
C LYS A 74 -6.50 -1.06 4.91
N ASP A 75 -7.51 -0.73 4.11
CA ASP A 75 -8.45 -1.71 3.57
C ASP A 75 -7.85 -2.53 2.42
N VAL A 76 -6.64 -2.15 1.95
CA VAL A 76 -5.89 -2.88 0.94
C VAL A 76 -4.54 -3.29 1.53
N GLU A 77 -4.30 -4.58 1.73
CA GLU A 77 -3.02 -5.12 2.19
C GLU A 77 -2.28 -5.84 1.05
N VAL A 78 -1.00 -5.51 0.89
CA VAL A 78 -0.11 -6.18 -0.06
C VAL A 78 0.69 -7.24 0.69
N ALA A 79 0.22 -8.47 0.61
CA ALA A 79 0.86 -9.63 1.19
C ALA A 79 1.84 -10.27 0.19
N ARG A 80 2.94 -10.82 0.70
CA ARG A 80 3.87 -11.62 -0.11
C ARG A 80 4.55 -12.67 0.74
N VAL A 81 4.34 -13.93 0.38
CA VAL A 81 5.15 -15.04 0.88
C VAL A 81 6.48 -15.06 0.12
N GLN A 82 7.58 -15.32 0.81
CA GLN A 82 8.91 -15.38 0.18
C GLN A 82 8.91 -16.37 -0.99
N GLY A 83 9.46 -15.94 -2.13
CA GLY A 83 9.50 -16.76 -3.37
C GLY A 83 8.15 -16.90 -4.10
N LYS A 84 7.08 -16.25 -3.62
CA LYS A 84 5.76 -16.24 -4.29
C LYS A 84 5.44 -14.87 -4.88
N ARG A 85 4.42 -14.86 -5.75
CA ARG A 85 3.82 -13.63 -6.29
C ARG A 85 3.18 -12.82 -5.16
N PRO A 86 3.13 -11.48 -5.28
CA PRO A 86 2.35 -10.66 -4.36
C PRO A 86 0.85 -10.97 -4.50
N GLU A 87 0.12 -10.84 -3.40
CA GLU A 87 -1.33 -10.99 -3.33
C GLU A 87 -1.94 -9.77 -2.65
N ILE A 88 -3.16 -9.42 -3.07
CA ILE A 88 -3.94 -8.36 -2.46
C ILE A 88 -4.95 -9.00 -1.51
N ILE A 89 -4.94 -8.56 -0.27
CA ILE A 89 -5.95 -8.91 0.73
C ILE A 89 -6.75 -7.65 0.99
N LEU A 90 -8.06 -7.72 0.75
CA LEU A 90 -8.97 -6.64 1.08
C LEU A 90 -9.50 -6.83 2.50
N HIS A 91 -9.72 -5.72 3.19
CA HIS A 91 -10.26 -5.68 4.54
C HIS A 91 -11.44 -4.70 4.60
N GLY A 92 -12.23 -4.78 5.67
CA GLY A 92 -13.26 -3.79 5.96
C GLY A 92 -14.27 -3.60 4.82
N ILE A 93 -14.45 -2.35 4.40
CA ILE A 93 -15.39 -1.99 3.31
C ILE A 93 -14.84 -2.40 1.94
N GLY A 94 -13.52 -2.60 1.82
CA GLY A 94 -12.88 -3.15 0.62
C GLY A 94 -13.30 -4.61 0.32
N LYS A 95 -13.78 -5.34 1.35
CA LYS A 95 -14.17 -6.76 1.37
C LYS A 95 -13.09 -7.77 0.97
#